data_AF-A0A494WZI2-F1
#
_entry.id   AF-A0A494WZI2-F1
#
_cell.length_a   1.000
_cell.length_b   1.000
_cell.length_c   1.000
_cell.angle_alpha   90.00
_cell.angle_beta   90.00
_cell.angle_gamma   90.00
#
_symmetry.space_group_name_H-M   'P 1'
#
loop_
_entity.id
_entity.type
_entity.pdbx_description
1 polymer ?
#
loop_
_entity_poly.entity_id
_entity_poly.type
_entity_poly.pdbx_seq_one_letter_code
_entity_poly.pdbx_strand_id
1 'polypeptide(L)' 'MGNGDLKEEIARLEEEIAELKRRWPAHSVKPAMVEQLEGLEEKLEHLRRMEEREL' A
#
# COMPACT_ATOMS: atom_id res chain seq x y z
N MET A 1 13.33 -9.31 11.75
CA MET A 1 13.21 -8.42 10.58
C MET A 1 13.73 -7.10 11.06
N GLY A 2 14.84 -6.63 10.49
CA GLY A 2 15.43 -5.36 10.89
C GLY A 2 14.61 -4.21 10.33
N ASN A 3 14.76 -3.01 10.89
CA ASN A 3 14.10 -1.78 10.42
C ASN A 3 14.32 -1.47 8.91
N GLY A 4 15.28 -2.13 8.24
CA GLY A 4 15.44 -2.05 6.78
C GLY A 4 14.34 -2.76 6.01
N ASP A 5 13.87 -3.93 6.49
CA ASP A 5 12.86 -4.75 5.81
C ASP A 5 11.51 -4.01 5.73
N LEU A 6 11.12 -3.30 6.80
CA LEU A 6 9.87 -2.53 6.87
C LEU A 6 9.83 -1.38 5.85
N LYS A 7 10.93 -0.64 5.69
CA LYS A 7 11.02 0.44 4.70
C LYS A 7 10.91 -0.06 3.27
N GLU A 8 11.55 -1.19 2.97
CA GLU A 8 11.46 -1.82 1.65
C GLU A 8 10.05 -2.32 1.37
N GLU A 9 9.37 -2.89 2.36
CA GLU A 9 7.98 -3.34 2.25
C GLU A 9 7.01 -2.16 2.04
N ILE A 10 7.18 -1.07 2.78
CA ILE A 10 6.41 0.17 2.64
C ILE A 10 6.60 0.75 1.22
N ALA A 11 7.84 0.86 0.75
CA ALA A 11 8.14 1.37 -0.58
C ALA A 11 7.52 0.52 -1.68
N ARG A 12 7.54 -0.81 -1.55
CA ARG A 12 6.85 -1.73 -2.48
C ARG A 12 5.35 -1.51 -2.49
N LEU A 13 4.72 -1.41 -1.33
CA LEU A 13 3.27 -1.19 -1.24
C LEU A 13 2.86 0.16 -1.83
N GLU A 14 3.65 1.22 -1.61
CA GLU A 14 3.41 2.52 -2.23
C GLU A 14 3.51 2.45 -3.76
N GLU A 15 4.46 1.70 -4.31
CA GLU A 15 4.59 1.47 -5.75
C GLU A 15 3.40 0.67 -6.32
N GLU A 16 2.98 -0.42 -5.65
CA GLU A 16 1.81 -1.20 -6.06
C GLU A 16 0.53 -0.35 -6.05
N ILE A 17 0.32 0.46 -5.01
CA ILE A 17 -0.81 1.39 -4.92
C ILE A 17 -0.77 2.42 -6.04
N ALA A 18 0.40 2.99 -6.33
CA ALA A 18 0.56 3.98 -7.40
C ALA A 18 0.32 3.36 -8.78
N GLU A 19 0.78 2.14 -9.03
CA GLU A 19 0.50 1.42 -10.27
C GLU A 19 -0.99 1.09 -10.40
N LEU A 20 -1.62 0.61 -9.32
CA LEU A 20 -3.05 0.29 -9.29
C LEU A 20 -3.88 1.54 -9.59
N LYS A 21 -3.59 2.66 -8.92
CA LYS A 21 -4.23 3.97 -9.16
C LYS A 21 -3.96 4.51 -10.56
N ARG A 22 -2.78 4.26 -11.16
CA ARG A 22 -2.49 4.61 -12.56
C ARG A 22 -3.32 3.81 -13.55
N ARG A 23 -3.60 2.54 -13.25
CA ARG A 23 -4.45 1.67 -14.07
C ARG A 23 -5.94 1.90 -13.83
N TRP A 24 -6.32 2.78 -12.90
CA TRP A 24 -7.73 3.03 -12.61
C TRP A 24 -8.45 3.66 -13.82
N PRO A 25 -9.53 3.02 -14.30
CA PRO A 25 -10.35 3.61 -15.35
C PRO A 25 -11.14 4.79 -14.78
N ALA A 26 -10.95 5.98 -15.35
CA ALA A 26 -11.51 7.26 -14.89
C ALA A 26 -13.06 7.30 -14.76
N HIS A 27 -13.76 6.34 -15.37
CA HIS A 27 -15.22 6.31 -15.42
C HIS A 27 -15.85 5.00 -14.94
N SER A 28 -15.06 3.99 -14.58
CA SER A 28 -15.62 2.67 -14.23
C SER A 28 -14.68 1.87 -13.32
N VAL A 29 -14.29 2.44 -12.18
CA VAL A 29 -13.49 1.74 -11.18
C VAL A 29 -14.26 0.49 -10.74
N LYS A 30 -13.65 -0.69 -10.91
CA LYS A 30 -14.28 -1.95 -10.52
C LYS A 30 -14.22 -2.08 -8.99
N PRO A 31 -15.28 -2.60 -8.33
CA PRO A 31 -15.28 -2.80 -6.88
C PRO A 31 -14.11 -3.68 -6.41
N ALA A 32 -13.72 -4.70 -7.17
CA ALA A 32 -12.53 -5.51 -6.89
C ALA A 32 -11.22 -4.70 -6.89
N MET A 33 -11.14 -3.62 -7.68
CA MET A 33 -9.97 -2.74 -7.75
C MET A 33 -9.94 -1.76 -6.57
N VAL A 34 -11.11 -1.39 -6.04
CA VAL A 34 -11.26 -0.61 -4.81
C VAL A 34 -10.89 -1.46 -3.61
N GLU A 35 -11.46 -2.66 -3.50
CA GLU A 35 -11.16 -3.60 -2.41
C GLU A 35 -9.67 -3.96 -2.37
N GLN A 36 -9.05 -4.17 -3.54
CA GLN A 36 -7.60 -4.37 -3.62
C GLN A 36 -6.81 -3.14 -3.18
N LEU A 37 -7.24 -1.93 -3.54
CA LEU A 37 -6.59 -0.71 -3.08
C LEU A 37 -6.72 -0.55 -1.56
N GLU A 38 -7.92 -0.71 -1.01
CA GLU A 38 -8.18 -0.60 0.42
C GLU A 38 -7.32 -1.58 1.23
N GLY A 39 -7.19 -2.82 0.76
CA GLY A 39 -6.30 -3.81 1.39
C GLY A 39 -4.82 -3.44 1.35
N LEU A 40 -4.35 -2.85 0.24
CA LEU A 40 -2.97 -2.36 0.12
C LEU A 40 -2.73 -1.13 1.03
N GLU A 41 -3.69 -0.20 1.08
CA GLU A 41 -3.62 1.01 1.91
C GLU A 41 -3.66 0.66 3.41
N GLU A 42 -4.51 -0.28 3.83
CA GLU A 42 -4.56 -0.76 5.22
C GLU A 42 -3.24 -1.42 5.63
N LYS A 43 -2.66 -2.26 4.76
CA LYS A 43 -1.39 -2.93 5.03
C LYS A 43 -0.23 -1.93 5.12
N LEU A 44 -0.21 -0.93 4.24
CA LEU A 44 0.76 0.16 4.27
C LEU A 44 0.67 0.94 5.58
N GLU A 45 -0.54 1.28 6.01
CA GLU A 45 -0.77 1.99 7.27
C GLU A 45 -0.31 1.16 8.48
N HIS A 46 -0.59 -0.15 8.48
CA HIS A 46 -0.13 -1.04 9.53
C HIS A 46 1.40 -1.07 9.62
N LEU A 47 2.09 -1.21 8.49
CA LEU A 47 3.55 -1.22 8.44
C LEU A 47 4.15 0.13 8.85
N ARG A 48 3.54 1.26 8.44
CA ARG A 48 3.95 2.59 8.90
C ARG A 48 3.81 2.75 10.41
N ARG A 49 2.73 2.24 11.00
CA ARG A 49 2.56 2.28 12.47
C ARG A 49 3.58 1.40 13.18
N MET A 50 3.97 0.27 12.60
CA MET A 50 5.04 -0.57 13.15
C MET A 50 6.39 0.15 13.06
N GLU A 51 6.71 0.74 11.90
CA GLU A 51 7.90 1.57 11.72
C GLU A 51 7.95 2.73 12.73
N GLU A 52 6.85 3.45 12.91
CA GLU A 52 6.75 4.57 13.87
C GLU A 52 6.88 4.09 15.33
N ARG A 53 6.40 2.89 15.64
CA ARG A 53 6.53 2.29 16.99
C ARG A 53 7.91 1.72 17.28
N GLU A 54 8.69 1.41 16.24
CA GLU A 54 10.07 0.90 16.34
C GLU A 54 11.14 2.01 16.22
N LEU A 55 10.72 3.26 15.95
CA LEU A 55 11.52 4.49 15.97
C LEU A 55 11.55 5.15 17.36
#